data_AF-A0A662F8H1-F1
#
_entry.id   AF-A0A662F8H1-F1
#
_cell.length_a   1.000
_cell.length_b   1.000
_cell.length_c   1.000
_cell.angle_alpha   90.00
_cell.angle_beta   90.00
_cell.angle_gamma   90.00
#
_symmetry.space_group_name_H-M   'P 1'
#
loop_
_entity.id
_entity.type
_entity.pdbx_description
1 polymer ?
#
loop_
_entity_poly.entity_id
_entity_poly.type
_entity_poly.pdbx_seq_one_letter_code
_entity_poly.pdbx_strand_id
1 'polypeptide(L)'
;MADIDRIVGWLTDRARRSVHSAPLESRVPGDVHRSASGTCYRIESRAPVRIALPAADEAISAVLSELRLLYGIGRASAERLTEDGYGTIGDLLSHPRWSAAAQSLLEHWGDPPDLHRVYTTMSYWLPASHPLFLTLPGLAPLTRICFFDLETL
;
A
#
# COMPACT_ATOMS: atom_id res chain seq x y z
N MET A 1 17.65 2.32 1.62
CA MET A 1 17.80 0.86 1.55
C MET A 1 19.04 0.36 2.29
N ALA A 2 20.23 0.97 2.11
CA ALA A 2 21.48 0.52 2.74
C ALA A 2 21.55 0.52 4.28
N ASP A 3 20.65 1.22 4.99
CA ASP A 3 20.71 1.33 6.45
C ASP A 3 19.89 0.24 7.17
N ILE A 4 18.80 -0.22 6.55
CA ILE A 4 17.96 -1.30 7.11
C ILE A 4 18.69 -2.64 6.98
N ASP A 5 19.24 -2.95 5.80
CA ASP A 5 20.04 -4.17 5.59
C ASP A 5 21.27 -4.23 6.52
N ARG A 6 21.82 -3.06 6.87
CA ARG A 6 22.92 -2.95 7.83
C ARG A 6 22.45 -3.23 9.27
N ILE A 7 21.28 -2.74 9.66
CA ILE A 7 20.70 -2.97 10.99
C ILE A 7 20.26 -4.44 11.14
N VAL A 8 19.57 -4.99 10.13
CA VAL A 8 19.14 -6.38 10.08
C VAL A 8 20.36 -7.30 10.06
N GLY A 9 21.34 -7.05 9.18
CA GLY A 9 22.59 -7.79 9.13
C GLY A 9 23.40 -7.71 10.44
N TRP A 10 23.39 -6.56 11.13
CA TRP A 10 24.00 -6.40 12.45
C TRP A 10 23.29 -7.21 13.53
N LEU A 11 21.96 -7.25 13.53
CA LEU A 11 21.16 -8.07 14.45
C LEU A 11 21.38 -9.57 14.19
N THR A 12 21.39 -10.01 12.92
CA THR A 12 21.57 -11.42 12.55
C THR A 12 22.99 -11.92 12.83
N ASP A 13 24.03 -11.13 12.54
CA ASP A 13 25.42 -11.50 12.82
C ASP A 13 25.71 -11.55 14.32
N ARG A 14 25.10 -10.65 15.11
CA ARG A 14 25.19 -10.66 16.58
C ARG A 14 24.44 -11.87 17.17
N ALA A 15 23.30 -12.26 16.63
CA ALA A 15 22.56 -13.45 17.06
C ALA A 15 23.35 -14.75 16.78
N ARG A 16 23.97 -14.87 15.59
CA ARG A 16 24.68 -16.09 15.15
C ARG A 16 26.03 -16.33 15.84
N ARG A 17 26.73 -15.30 16.30
CA ARG A 17 28.02 -15.44 17.03
C ARG A 17 27.88 -15.92 18.49
N SER A 18 26.70 -16.33 18.92
CA SER A 18 26.38 -16.61 20.31
C SER A 18 25.90 -18.05 20.49
N VAL A 19 26.86 -18.95 20.74
CA VAL A 19 26.57 -20.15 21.54
C VAL A 19 26.29 -19.68 22.98
N HIS A 20 25.01 -19.65 23.36
CA HIS A 20 24.40 -19.65 24.71
C HIS A 20 25.10 -18.88 25.88
N SER A 21 24.37 -17.92 26.50
CA SER A 21 24.20 -17.80 27.99
C SER A 21 23.79 -16.41 28.50
N ALA A 22 23.99 -15.32 27.74
CA ALA A 22 23.71 -13.98 28.22
C ALA A 22 22.27 -13.53 27.86
N PRO A 23 21.47 -13.03 28.82
CA PRO A 23 20.11 -12.56 28.57
C PRO A 23 20.06 -11.47 27.48
N LEU A 24 18.96 -11.38 26.72
CA LEU A 24 18.83 -10.41 25.62
C LEU A 24 19.11 -8.97 26.08
N GLU A 25 18.61 -8.63 27.26
CA GLU A 25 18.77 -7.35 27.94
C GLU A 25 20.24 -6.96 28.23
N SER A 26 21.13 -7.94 28.28
CA SER A 26 22.56 -7.69 28.45
C SER A 26 23.27 -7.37 27.12
N ARG A 27 22.59 -7.54 25.98
CA ARG A 27 23.18 -7.50 24.63
C ARG A 27 22.59 -6.43 23.75
N VAL A 28 21.32 -6.07 23.90
CA VAL A 28 20.65 -5.04 23.10
C VAL A 28 19.94 -4.07 24.05
N PRO A 29 20.25 -2.76 24.02
CA PRO A 29 19.55 -1.78 24.84
C PRO A 29 18.05 -1.75 24.52
N GLY A 30 17.24 -1.80 25.56
CA GLY A 30 15.78 -1.83 25.49
C GLY A 30 15.17 -1.79 26.88
N ASP A 31 13.85 -1.84 26.95
CA ASP A 31 13.10 -1.77 28.19
C ASP A 31 12.01 -2.84 28.27
N VAL A 32 11.67 -3.27 29.49
CA VAL A 32 10.54 -4.19 29.71
C VAL A 32 9.25 -3.39 29.60
N HIS A 33 8.50 -3.63 28.53
CA HIS A 33 7.22 -3.01 28.27
C HIS A 33 6.07 -3.91 28.75
N ARG A 34 5.21 -3.36 29.60
CA ARG A 34 4.03 -4.07 30.13
C ARG A 34 2.77 -3.52 29.47
N SER A 35 1.96 -4.41 28.91
CA SER A 35 0.69 -4.09 28.25
C SER A 35 -0.44 -4.98 28.78
N ALA A 36 -1.67 -4.71 28.37
CA ALA A 36 -2.83 -5.55 28.67
C ALA A 36 -2.66 -7.00 28.16
N SER A 37 -1.82 -7.21 27.14
CA SER A 37 -1.54 -8.52 26.53
C SER A 37 -0.34 -9.24 27.16
N GLY A 38 0.28 -8.68 28.20
CA GLY A 38 1.43 -9.26 28.89
C GLY A 38 2.68 -8.39 28.82
N THR A 39 3.81 -9.00 29.15
CA THR A 39 5.12 -8.32 29.23
C THR A 39 5.98 -8.70 28.04
N CYS A 40 6.55 -7.70 27.36
CA CYS A 40 7.52 -7.89 26.28
C CYS A 40 8.79 -7.07 26.51
N TYR A 41 9.89 -7.44 25.86
CA TYR A 41 11.10 -6.63 25.81
C TYR A 41 11.06 -5.75 24.56
N ARG A 42 11.10 -4.43 24.73
CA ARG A 42 11.00 -3.44 23.67
C ARG A 42 12.37 -2.86 23.35
N ILE A 43 12.72 -2.92 22.07
CA ILE A 43 13.88 -2.24 21.51
C ILE A 43 13.34 -1.16 20.57
N GLU A 44 13.57 0.10 20.91
CA GLU A 44 13.12 1.24 20.10
C GLU A 44 14.34 2.03 19.60
N SER A 45 14.33 2.37 18.32
CA SER A 45 15.28 3.33 17.76
C SER A 45 14.53 4.27 16.82
N ARG A 46 15.02 5.51 16.72
CA ARG A 46 14.46 6.52 15.84
C ARG A 46 15.53 6.98 14.89
N ALA A 47 15.26 6.85 13.60
CA ALA A 47 16.15 7.30 12.54
C ALA A 47 15.34 8.17 11.57
N PRO A 48 15.95 9.22 10.98
CA PRO A 48 15.32 9.95 9.89
C PRO A 48 15.19 9.03 8.68
N VAL A 49 13.97 8.91 8.16
CA VAL A 49 13.69 8.10 6.98
C VAL A 49 13.24 9.01 5.84
N ARG A 50 13.80 8.80 4.65
CA ARG A 50 13.33 9.39 3.40
C ARG A 50 12.61 8.31 2.61
N ILE A 51 11.29 8.40 2.58
CA ILE A 51 10.43 7.57 1.74
C ILE A 51 9.88 8.46 0.64
N ALA A 52 10.02 8.02 -0.61
CA ALA A 52 9.28 8.57 -1.73
C ALA A 52 8.01 7.74 -1.91
N LEU A 53 6.86 8.39 -1.88
CA LEU A 53 5.60 7.79 -2.25
C LEU A 53 5.23 8.23 -3.67
N PRO A 54 4.36 7.47 -4.36
CA PRO A 54 3.75 7.94 -5.60
C PRO A 54 3.16 9.33 -5.41
N ALA A 55 3.32 10.20 -6.41
CA ALA A 55 2.65 11.49 -6.39
C ALA A 55 1.13 11.28 -6.48
N ALA A 56 0.35 12.17 -5.87
CA ALA A 56 -1.11 11.99 -5.78
C ALA A 56 -1.76 11.96 -7.16
N ASP A 57 -1.32 12.83 -8.07
CA ASP A 57 -1.75 12.88 -9.48
C ASP A 57 -1.39 11.61 -10.26
N GLU A 58 -0.17 11.09 -10.08
CA GLU A 58 0.25 9.80 -10.67
C GLU A 58 -0.60 8.64 -10.15
N ALA A 59 -0.88 8.60 -8.84
CA ALA A 59 -1.72 7.58 -8.23
C ALA A 59 -3.16 7.64 -8.74
N ILE A 60 -3.75 8.84 -8.81
CA ILE A 60 -5.09 9.07 -9.35
C ILE A 60 -5.15 8.66 -10.82
N SER A 61 -4.18 9.09 -11.63
CA SER A 61 -4.12 8.73 -13.05
C SER A 61 -4.03 7.21 -13.24
N ALA A 62 -3.18 6.52 -12.48
CA ALA A 62 -3.03 5.08 -12.58
C ALA A 62 -4.33 4.35 -12.23
N VAL A 63 -5.05 4.80 -11.20
CA VAL A 63 -6.34 4.22 -10.80
C VAL A 63 -7.42 4.50 -11.85
N LEU A 64 -7.50 5.73 -12.36
CA LEU A 64 -8.49 6.11 -13.36
C LEU A 64 -8.29 5.38 -14.69
N SER A 65 -7.06 5.00 -15.04
CA SER A 65 -6.78 4.22 -16.26
C SER A 65 -7.16 2.74 -16.17
N GLU A 66 -7.50 2.23 -14.99
CA GLU A 66 -7.89 0.82 -14.83
C GLU A 66 -9.40 0.63 -15.08
N LEU A 67 -9.77 0.48 -16.34
CA LEU A 67 -11.18 0.35 -16.76
C LEU A 67 -11.86 -0.89 -16.17
N ARG A 68 -11.11 -1.93 -15.77
CA ARG A 68 -11.66 -3.16 -15.17
C ARG A 68 -12.26 -2.93 -13.78
N LEU A 69 -12.09 -1.74 -13.19
CA LEU A 69 -12.77 -1.35 -11.94
C LEU A 69 -14.27 -1.08 -12.12
N LEU A 70 -14.75 -1.06 -13.37
CA LEU A 70 -16.17 -0.97 -13.70
C LEU A 70 -16.75 -2.35 -13.98
N TYR A 71 -17.88 -2.64 -13.34
CA TYR A 71 -18.62 -3.87 -13.59
C TYR A 71 -18.96 -4.03 -15.08
N GLY A 72 -18.74 -5.25 -15.59
CA GLY A 72 -18.99 -5.59 -16.99
C GLY A 72 -17.84 -5.24 -17.94
N ILE A 73 -16.74 -4.66 -17.45
CA ILE A 73 -15.51 -4.46 -18.22
C ILE A 73 -14.48 -5.51 -17.80
N GLY A 74 -14.39 -6.58 -18.58
CA GLY A 74 -13.28 -7.55 -18.49
C GLY A 74 -12.07 -7.10 -19.31
N ARG A 75 -11.00 -7.89 -19.29
CA ARG A 75 -9.76 -7.61 -20.02
C ARG A 75 -9.98 -7.29 -21.51
N ALA A 76 -10.69 -8.16 -22.23
CA ALA A 76 -10.95 -7.96 -23.67
C ALA A 76 -11.78 -6.68 -23.95
N SER A 77 -12.73 -6.35 -23.06
CA SER A 77 -13.51 -5.12 -23.18
C SER A 77 -12.65 -3.89 -22.91
N ALA A 78 -11.76 -3.95 -21.92
CA ALA A 78 -10.83 -2.86 -21.60
C ALA A 78 -9.83 -2.61 -22.75
N GLU A 79 -9.30 -3.68 -23.35
CA GLU A 79 -8.41 -3.61 -24.52
C GLU A 79 -9.14 -2.92 -25.70
N ARG A 80 -10.34 -3.37 -26.06
CA ARG A 80 -11.17 -2.72 -27.10
C ARG A 80 -11.50 -1.27 -26.80
N LEU A 81 -11.89 -0.97 -25.57
CA LEU A 81 -12.20 0.40 -25.15
C LEU A 81 -11.00 1.33 -25.32
N THR A 82 -9.81 0.85 -24.95
CA THR A 82 -8.56 1.59 -25.12
C THR A 82 -8.27 1.84 -26.60
N GLU A 83 -8.47 0.82 -27.47
CA GLU A 83 -8.35 0.96 -28.93
C GLU A 83 -9.36 1.96 -29.52
N ASP A 84 -10.58 2.00 -28.95
CA ASP A 84 -11.65 2.92 -29.33
C ASP A 84 -11.45 4.35 -28.76
N GLY A 85 -10.36 4.60 -28.04
CA GLY A 85 -9.96 5.93 -27.52
C GLY A 85 -10.39 6.23 -26.08
N TYR A 86 -10.95 5.26 -25.36
CA TYR A 86 -11.31 5.39 -23.95
C TYR A 86 -10.17 4.84 -23.09
N GLY A 87 -9.28 5.71 -22.62
CA GLY A 87 -8.11 5.33 -21.83
C GLY A 87 -8.32 5.41 -20.31
N THR A 88 -9.40 6.05 -19.87
CA THR A 88 -9.72 6.28 -18.46
C THR A 88 -11.19 6.08 -18.17
N ILE A 89 -11.51 5.85 -16.89
CA ILE A 89 -12.89 5.85 -16.37
C ILE A 89 -13.59 7.18 -16.68
N GLY A 90 -12.85 8.29 -16.67
CA GLY A 90 -13.38 9.61 -17.05
C GLY A 90 -13.85 9.66 -18.50
N ASP A 91 -13.11 9.05 -19.44
CA ASP A 91 -13.49 9.00 -20.85
C ASP A 91 -14.81 8.25 -21.06
N LEU A 92 -15.11 7.29 -20.17
CA LEU A 92 -16.34 6.51 -20.26
C LEU A 92 -17.60 7.31 -19.92
N LEU A 93 -17.49 8.52 -19.37
CA LEU A 93 -18.64 9.39 -19.11
C LEU A 93 -19.44 9.73 -20.37
N SER A 94 -18.80 9.75 -21.54
CA SER A 94 -19.50 9.93 -22.83
C SER A 94 -19.81 8.60 -23.54
N HIS A 95 -19.44 7.46 -22.98
CA HIS A 95 -19.62 6.16 -23.62
C HIS A 95 -21.10 5.69 -23.54
N PRO A 96 -21.75 5.29 -24.65
CA PRO A 96 -23.19 4.97 -24.68
C PRO A 96 -23.65 3.90 -23.69
N ARG A 97 -22.77 2.94 -23.39
CA ARG A 97 -23.06 1.81 -22.50
C ARG A 97 -22.60 2.01 -21.05
N TRP A 98 -21.50 2.72 -20.83
CA TRP A 98 -20.78 2.71 -19.54
C TRP A 98 -20.81 4.06 -18.82
N SER A 99 -21.40 5.10 -19.42
CA SER A 99 -21.52 6.45 -18.84
C SER A 99 -22.09 6.46 -17.43
N ALA A 100 -23.25 5.84 -17.22
CA ALA A 100 -23.92 5.81 -15.91
C ALA A 100 -23.10 5.07 -14.84
N ALA A 101 -22.40 4.00 -15.23
CA ALA A 101 -21.55 3.24 -14.32
C ALA A 101 -20.28 4.03 -13.97
N ALA A 102 -19.65 4.68 -14.95
CA ALA A 102 -18.48 5.54 -14.75
C ALA A 102 -18.82 6.71 -13.83
N GLN A 103 -19.93 7.39 -14.09
CA GLN A 103 -20.41 8.49 -13.24
C GLN A 103 -20.64 8.02 -11.81
N SER A 104 -21.38 6.93 -11.62
CA SER A 104 -21.67 6.39 -10.28
C SER A 104 -20.39 6.01 -9.53
N LEU A 105 -19.38 5.47 -10.21
CA LEU A 105 -18.10 5.10 -9.60
C LEU A 105 -17.30 6.35 -9.19
N LEU A 106 -17.22 7.36 -10.05
CA LEU A 106 -16.51 8.60 -9.75
C LEU A 106 -17.19 9.38 -8.63
N GLU A 107 -18.52 9.47 -8.63
CA GLU A 107 -19.29 10.06 -7.53
C GLU A 107 -19.08 9.28 -6.23
N HIS A 108 -19.01 7.95 -6.30
CA HIS A 108 -18.71 7.12 -5.14
C HIS A 108 -17.33 7.42 -4.56
N TRP A 109 -16.29 7.53 -5.41
CA TRP A 109 -14.94 7.84 -4.96
C TRP A 109 -14.80 9.27 -4.42
N GLY A 110 -15.56 10.22 -4.96
CA GLY A 110 -15.51 11.63 -4.58
C GLY A 110 -14.38 12.39 -5.26
N ASP A 111 -14.29 13.69 -4.95
CA ASP A 111 -13.29 14.62 -5.48
C ASP A 111 -12.66 15.43 -4.33
N PRO A 112 -11.37 15.19 -3.97
CA PRO A 112 -10.49 14.17 -4.53
C PRO A 112 -10.91 12.73 -4.14
N PRO A 113 -10.43 11.68 -4.85
CA PRO A 113 -10.79 10.30 -4.55
C PRO A 113 -10.43 9.87 -3.12
N ASP A 114 -11.41 9.32 -2.40
CA ASP A 114 -11.20 8.76 -1.07
C ASP A 114 -10.47 7.41 -1.15
N LEU A 115 -9.33 7.31 -0.45
CA LEU A 115 -8.48 6.11 -0.41
C LEU A 115 -9.24 4.84 -0.03
N HIS A 116 -10.09 4.88 1.01
CA HIS A 116 -10.77 3.69 1.50
C HIS A 116 -11.77 3.19 0.45
N ARG A 117 -12.48 4.09 -0.22
CA ARG A 117 -13.44 3.75 -1.28
C ARG A 117 -12.74 3.19 -2.51
N VAL A 118 -11.64 3.81 -2.94
CA VAL A 118 -10.82 3.31 -4.06
C VAL A 118 -10.27 1.92 -3.74
N TYR A 119 -9.66 1.74 -2.55
CA TYR A 119 -9.14 0.44 -2.11
C TYR A 119 -10.24 -0.63 -2.11
N THR A 120 -11.41 -0.29 -1.58
CA THR A 120 -12.58 -1.18 -1.53
C THR A 120 -12.98 -1.61 -2.93
N THR A 121 -13.15 -0.67 -3.87
CA THR A 121 -13.44 -0.98 -5.27
C THR A 121 -12.38 -1.90 -5.88
N MET A 122 -11.09 -1.55 -5.74
CA MET A 122 -9.99 -2.36 -6.27
C MET A 122 -9.99 -3.78 -5.72
N SER A 123 -10.25 -3.95 -4.42
CA SER A 123 -10.27 -5.25 -3.76
C SER A 123 -11.38 -6.18 -4.27
N TYR A 124 -12.46 -5.63 -4.83
CA TYR A 124 -13.52 -6.42 -5.47
C TYR A 124 -13.16 -6.92 -6.87
N TRP A 125 -12.33 -6.17 -7.61
CA TRP A 125 -12.06 -6.43 -9.03
C TRP A 125 -10.68 -7.01 -9.32
N LEU A 126 -9.69 -6.71 -8.47
CA LEU A 126 -8.29 -7.01 -8.71
C LEU A 126 -7.77 -7.99 -7.65
N PRO A 127 -6.85 -8.92 -8.03
CA PRO A 127 -6.18 -9.75 -7.05
C PRO A 127 -5.35 -8.89 -6.10
N ALA A 128 -5.20 -9.30 -4.84
CA ALA A 128 -4.42 -8.55 -3.85
C ALA A 128 -2.95 -8.30 -4.25
N SER A 129 -2.40 -9.12 -5.15
CA SER A 129 -1.05 -8.96 -5.71
C SER A 129 -0.96 -7.96 -6.87
N HIS A 130 -2.08 -7.33 -7.27
CA HIS A 130 -2.08 -6.42 -8.41
C HIS A 130 -1.19 -5.19 -8.13
N PRO A 131 -0.28 -4.79 -9.03
CA PRO A 131 0.69 -3.72 -8.76
C PRO A 131 0.04 -2.36 -8.52
N LEU A 132 -1.20 -2.16 -9.00
CA LEU A 132 -1.95 -0.92 -8.77
C LEU A 132 -2.17 -0.63 -7.27
N PHE A 133 -2.21 -1.65 -6.39
CA PHE A 133 -2.28 -1.42 -4.94
C PHE A 133 -1.07 -0.64 -4.40
N LEU A 134 0.08 -0.68 -5.08
CA LEU A 134 1.28 0.05 -4.69
C LEU A 134 1.19 1.56 -4.97
N THR A 135 0.20 2.01 -5.75
CA THR A 135 0.00 3.44 -6.02
C THR A 135 -0.85 4.13 -4.94
N LEU A 136 -1.68 3.36 -4.23
CA LEU A 136 -2.62 3.86 -3.21
C LEU A 136 -2.01 4.69 -2.08
N PRO A 137 -0.76 4.43 -1.60
CA PRO A 137 -0.12 5.32 -0.63
C PRO A 137 -0.04 6.78 -1.10
N GLY A 138 -0.04 7.05 -2.41
CA GLY A 138 -0.09 8.41 -2.96
C GLY A 138 -1.40 9.16 -2.69
N LEU A 139 -2.48 8.45 -2.35
CA LEU A 139 -3.77 9.05 -1.96
C LEU A 139 -3.85 9.37 -0.46
N ALA A 140 -2.86 8.96 0.33
CA ALA A 140 -2.82 9.21 1.78
C ALA A 140 -1.78 10.28 2.13
N PRO A 141 -2.04 11.15 3.11
CA PRO A 141 -0.98 11.96 3.68
C PRO A 141 0.05 11.04 4.39
N LEU A 142 1.34 11.39 4.29
CA LEU A 142 2.44 10.65 4.95
C LEU A 142 2.19 10.38 6.44
N THR A 143 1.53 11.31 7.14
CA THR A 143 1.21 11.21 8.57
C THR A 143 0.18 10.11 8.89
N ARG A 144 -0.50 9.56 7.89
CA ARG A 144 -1.47 8.45 8.02
C ARG A 144 -0.91 7.12 7.54
N ILE A 145 0.37 7.04 7.18
CA ILE A 145 0.99 5.80 6.71
C ILE A 145 1.82 5.19 7.84
N CYS A 146 1.54 3.92 8.13
CA CYS A 146 2.29 3.09 9.05
C CYS A 146 2.98 1.98 8.25
N PHE A 147 4.31 1.95 8.29
CA PHE A 147 5.06 0.79 7.82
C PHE A 147 5.17 -0.18 8.97
N PHE A 148 4.57 -1.35 8.80
CA PHE A 148 4.59 -2.40 9.78
C PHE A 148 5.25 -3.62 9.14
N ASP A 149 6.47 -3.89 9.57
CA ASP A 149 7.19 -5.07 9.17
C ASP A 149 6.77 -6.24 10.07
N LEU A 150 6.30 -7.30 9.42
CA LEU A 150 5.91 -8.54 10.05
C LEU A 150 6.98 -9.59 9.74
N GLU A 151 8.23 -9.34 10.14
CA GLU A 151 9.24 -10.39 10.14
C GLU A 151 8.96 -11.39 11.27
N THR A 152 7.98 -12.26 11.00
CA THR A 152 7.62 -13.50 11.70
C THR A 152 7.05 -13.35 13.12
N LEU A 153 5.75 -13.70 13.24
CA LEU A 153 5.13 -14.16 14.49
C LEU A 153 5.85 -15.41 15.04
#